data_AF-A0A2D6MR77-F1
#
_entry.id   AF-A0A2D6MR77-F1
#
_cell.length_a   1.000
_cell.length_b   1.000
_cell.length_c   1.000
_cell.angle_alpha   90.00
_cell.angle_beta   90.00
_cell.angle_gamma   90.00
#
_symmetry.space_group_name_H-M   'P 1'
#
loop_
_entity.id
_entity.type
_entity.pdbx_description
1 polymer ?
#
loop_
_entity_poly.entity_id
_entity_poly.type
_entity_poly.pdbx_seq_one_letter_code
_entity_poly.pdbx_strand_id
1 'polypeptide(L)'
;MSKPLLLVLIGATVWLAMTNRISLGALDPRSVGTEIDGRTVLRTANQIEGRFTRLGVVEETYMLFGGDGQQRRNQLTHATLAGLPIRHARAIAQQYPDFHRCKSPGAPQAQRLTESMNLVAANRSTRGTLIEALDLFEERLQSGGDRTCLRVRGSELVLDSVRIPEEDRDISSDVVPALSRSRFLLAEDARIEDCLPLLR
;
A
#
# COMPACT_ATOMS: atom_id res chain seq x y z
N MET A 1 -67.46 -3.07 -56.26
CA MET A 1 -66.17 -3.76 -56.46
C MET A 1 -65.11 -2.93 -55.76
N SER A 2 -64.83 -3.27 -54.51
CA SER A 2 -64.06 -2.45 -53.57
C SER A 2 -62.63 -2.97 -53.47
N LYS A 3 -61.64 -2.13 -53.76
CA LYS A 3 -60.21 -2.41 -53.51
C LYS A 3 -59.82 -1.72 -52.19
N PRO A 4 -59.26 -2.44 -51.20
CA PRO A 4 -58.57 -1.79 -50.09
C PRO A 4 -57.11 -1.53 -50.47
N LEU A 5 -56.66 -0.28 -50.36
CA LEU A 5 -55.24 0.04 -50.42
C LEU A 5 -54.68 -0.02 -49.00
N LEU A 6 -53.72 -0.91 -48.83
CA LEU A 6 -53.02 -1.22 -47.59
C LEU A 6 -52.13 -0.04 -47.18
N LEU A 7 -52.36 0.50 -45.98
CA LEU A 7 -51.53 1.53 -45.37
C LEU A 7 -50.30 0.84 -44.75
N VAL A 8 -49.10 1.05 -45.32
CA VAL A 8 -47.84 0.55 -44.75
C VAL A 8 -47.28 1.62 -43.81
N LEU A 9 -47.45 1.40 -42.50
CA LEU A 9 -46.76 2.15 -41.44
C LEU A 9 -45.31 1.69 -41.37
N ILE A 10 -44.40 2.55 -41.85
CA ILE A 10 -42.95 2.39 -41.65
C ILE A 10 -42.65 2.76 -40.20
N GLY A 11 -42.41 1.75 -39.37
CA GLY A 11 -41.95 1.91 -37.99
C GLY A 11 -40.55 2.50 -37.96
N ALA A 12 -40.42 3.68 -37.37
CA ALA A 12 -39.14 4.28 -37.04
C ALA A 12 -38.59 3.62 -35.76
N THR A 13 -37.81 2.55 -35.92
CA THR A 13 -37.07 1.95 -34.82
C THR A 13 -35.81 2.78 -34.58
N VAL A 14 -35.91 3.79 -33.72
CA VAL A 14 -34.76 4.55 -33.23
C VAL A 14 -33.97 3.64 -32.28
N TRP A 15 -32.93 2.99 -32.82
CA TRP A 15 -31.89 2.36 -32.03
C TRP A 15 -31.09 3.46 -31.34
N LEU A 16 -31.43 3.76 -30.07
CA LEU A 16 -30.51 4.46 -29.18
C LEU A 16 -29.32 3.53 -28.92
N ALA A 17 -28.25 3.74 -29.67
CA ALA A 17 -26.94 3.24 -29.31
C ALA A 17 -26.56 3.84 -27.96
N MET A 18 -26.73 3.06 -26.88
CA MET A 18 -26.09 3.33 -25.61
C MET A 18 -24.58 3.28 -25.85
N THR A 19 -24.01 4.46 -26.07
CA THR A 19 -22.58 4.68 -26.06
C THR A 19 -22.12 4.47 -24.62
N ASN A 20 -21.74 3.24 -24.32
CA ASN A 20 -21.02 2.89 -23.12
C ASN A 20 -19.66 3.60 -23.20
N ARG A 21 -19.61 4.86 -22.76
CA ARG A 21 -18.36 5.56 -22.52
C ARG A 21 -17.71 4.88 -21.33
N ILE A 22 -16.96 3.82 -21.62
CA ILE A 22 -15.87 3.39 -20.77
C ILE A 22 -14.91 4.57 -20.78
N SER A 23 -15.08 5.46 -19.80
CA SER A 23 -14.03 6.37 -19.39
C SER A 23 -12.89 5.47 -18.89
N LEU A 24 -12.02 5.05 -19.81
CA LEU A 24 -10.63 4.75 -19.49
C LEU A 24 -10.07 6.06 -18.95
N GLY A 25 -10.32 6.29 -17.66
CA GLY A 25 -9.82 7.46 -16.95
C GLY A 25 -8.31 7.43 -17.12
N ALA A 26 -7.79 8.41 -17.87
CA ALA A 26 -6.37 8.69 -17.82
C ALA A 26 -6.02 8.86 -16.35
N LEU A 27 -5.30 7.89 -15.79
CA LEU A 27 -4.79 7.94 -14.41
C LEU A 27 -4.19 9.33 -14.24
N ASP A 28 -4.76 10.15 -13.37
CA ASP A 28 -4.18 11.46 -13.07
C ASP A 28 -2.73 11.18 -12.67
N PRO A 29 -1.73 11.69 -13.39
CA PRO A 29 -0.32 11.46 -13.08
C PRO A 29 0.06 11.99 -11.69
N ARG A 30 -0.83 12.75 -11.04
CA ARG A 30 -0.70 13.23 -9.66
C ARG A 30 -1.31 12.28 -8.63
N SER A 31 -2.14 11.33 -9.03
CA SER A 31 -2.73 10.33 -8.13
C SER A 31 -1.67 9.30 -7.72
N VAL A 32 -1.75 8.81 -6.48
CA VAL A 32 -0.93 7.67 -6.02
C VAL A 32 -1.53 6.32 -6.40
N GLY A 33 -2.64 6.34 -7.16
CA GLY A 33 -3.45 5.18 -7.48
C GLY A 33 -4.05 4.52 -6.23
N THR A 34 -4.36 5.30 -5.18
CA THR A 34 -5.08 4.85 -3.98
C THR A 34 -6.37 5.63 -3.89
N GLU A 35 -7.49 4.93 -3.77
CA GLU A 35 -8.80 5.50 -3.51
C GLU A 35 -9.33 4.92 -2.20
N ILE A 36 -9.93 5.76 -1.37
CA ILE A 36 -10.41 5.38 -0.03
C ILE A 36 -11.89 5.75 0.04
N ASP A 37 -12.75 4.75 0.19
CA ASP A 37 -14.18 4.93 0.39
C ASP A 37 -14.61 4.19 1.66
N GLY A 38 -14.75 4.95 2.75
CA GLY A 38 -15.08 4.41 4.06
C GLY A 38 -14.10 3.33 4.53
N ARG A 39 -14.56 2.07 4.49
CA ARG A 39 -13.78 0.87 4.89
C ARG A 39 -13.04 0.22 3.74
N THR A 40 -13.34 0.59 2.50
CA THR A 40 -12.72 0.00 1.32
C THR A 40 -11.57 0.87 0.85
N VAL A 41 -10.44 0.24 0.53
CA VAL A 41 -9.29 0.88 -0.10
C VAL A 41 -9.05 0.19 -1.44
N LEU A 42 -9.08 0.97 -2.51
CA LEU A 42 -8.73 0.52 -3.84
C LEU A 42 -7.32 0.97 -4.18
N ARG A 43 -6.49 0.06 -4.67
CA ARG A 43 -5.13 0.34 -5.13
C ARG A 43 -4.99 -0.10 -6.59
N THR A 44 -4.83 0.86 -7.49
CA THR A 44 -4.65 0.63 -8.93
C THR A 44 -3.19 0.82 -9.34
N ALA A 45 -2.50 -0.28 -9.58
CA ALA A 45 -1.08 -0.30 -9.92
C ALA A 45 -0.87 -0.80 -11.35
N ASN A 46 -0.80 0.14 -12.30
CA ASN A 46 -0.64 -0.15 -13.73
C ASN A 46 -1.75 -1.10 -14.22
N GLN A 47 -1.46 -2.40 -14.38
CA GLN A 47 -2.44 -3.36 -14.91
C GLN A 47 -3.24 -4.10 -13.83
N ILE A 48 -2.89 -3.94 -12.55
CA ILE A 48 -3.58 -4.65 -11.47
C ILE A 48 -4.33 -3.70 -10.56
N GLU A 49 -5.43 -4.18 -10.00
CA GLU A 49 -6.22 -3.51 -9.00
C GLU A 49 -6.38 -4.41 -7.78
N GLY A 50 -5.92 -3.93 -6.63
CA GLY A 50 -6.14 -4.58 -5.34
C GLY A 50 -7.22 -3.86 -4.56
N ARG A 51 -8.18 -4.62 -4.04
CA ARG A 51 -9.21 -4.11 -3.12
C ARG A 51 -8.91 -4.64 -1.73
N PHE A 52 -8.89 -3.73 -0.77
CA PHE A 52 -8.63 -4.03 0.63
C PHE A 52 -9.77 -3.56 1.52
N THR A 53 -9.93 -4.25 2.65
CA THR A 53 -10.80 -3.85 3.74
C THR A 53 -9.96 -3.35 4.92
N ARG A 54 -10.37 -2.20 5.48
CA ARG A 54 -9.83 -1.64 6.72
C ARG A 54 -10.38 -2.41 7.93
N LEU A 55 -9.46 -2.92 8.75
CA LEU A 55 -9.81 -3.66 9.97
C LEU A 55 -9.82 -2.77 11.22
N GLY A 56 -8.76 -2.01 11.44
CA GLY A 56 -8.56 -1.22 12.66
C GLY A 56 -7.52 -0.12 12.48
N VAL A 57 -7.52 0.82 13.42
CA VAL A 57 -6.56 1.95 13.41
C VAL A 57 -5.18 1.46 13.83
N VAL A 58 -4.15 1.95 13.14
CA VAL A 58 -2.74 1.74 13.49
C VAL A 58 -2.11 3.09 13.73
N GLU A 59 -1.43 3.24 14.86
CA GLU A 59 -0.59 4.38 15.16
C GLU A 59 0.65 3.89 15.92
N GLU A 60 1.71 3.60 15.17
CA GLU A 60 2.92 2.98 15.70
C GLU A 60 4.16 3.65 15.13
N THR A 61 5.22 3.70 15.94
CA THR A 61 6.56 4.09 15.48
C THR A 61 7.43 2.85 15.36
N TYR A 62 8.20 2.76 14.28
CA TYR A 62 9.11 1.67 13.99
C TYR A 62 10.53 2.18 13.80
N MET A 63 11.51 1.48 14.37
CA MET A 63 12.90 1.62 13.97
C MET A 63 13.13 0.79 12.70
N LEU A 64 13.67 1.42 11.65
CA LEU A 64 13.89 0.74 10.37
C LEU A 64 15.17 -0.09 10.39
N PHE A 65 15.08 -1.29 9.82
CA PHE A 65 16.16 -2.25 9.59
C PHE A 65 16.36 -2.59 8.11
N GLY A 66 15.52 -2.03 7.24
CA GLY A 66 15.57 -2.23 5.80
C GLY A 66 14.22 -1.95 5.15
N GLY A 67 14.18 -2.06 3.84
CA GLY A 67 12.96 -2.02 3.06
C GLY A 67 13.23 -1.79 1.59
N ASP A 68 12.15 -1.60 0.84
CA ASP A 68 12.18 -1.36 -0.59
C ASP A 68 11.06 -0.39 -0.96
N GLY A 69 11.42 0.72 -1.59
CA GLY A 69 10.48 1.65 -2.19
C GLY A 69 10.03 1.04 -3.51
N GLN A 70 8.83 0.44 -3.53
CA GLN A 70 8.40 -0.37 -4.65
C GLN A 70 8.13 0.48 -5.89
N GLN A 71 9.14 0.57 -6.77
CA GLN A 71 9.06 1.23 -8.08
C GLN A 71 8.69 0.23 -9.20
N ARG A 72 8.58 -1.06 -8.89
CA ARG A 72 8.22 -2.08 -9.89
C ARG A 72 6.79 -1.87 -10.38
N ARG A 73 6.57 -2.20 -11.66
CA ARG A 73 5.22 -2.21 -12.25
C ARG A 73 4.38 -3.29 -11.56
N ASN A 74 3.08 -3.05 -11.42
CA ASN A 74 2.10 -4.00 -10.87
C ASN A 74 2.33 -4.37 -9.39
N GLN A 75 2.69 -3.40 -8.55
CA GLN A 75 2.85 -3.57 -7.11
C GLN A 75 1.59 -3.11 -6.35
N LEU A 76 1.01 -4.01 -5.53
CA LEU A 76 -0.15 -3.68 -4.68
C LEU A 76 0.17 -2.75 -3.51
N THR A 77 1.44 -2.43 -3.29
CA THR A 77 1.90 -1.50 -2.24
C THR A 77 2.91 -0.50 -2.79
N HIS A 78 3.15 0.57 -2.04
CA HIS A 78 4.12 1.61 -2.43
C HIS A 78 5.48 1.39 -1.79
N ALA A 79 5.53 0.72 -0.63
CA ALA A 79 6.77 0.40 0.06
C ALA A 79 6.62 -0.89 0.87
N THR A 80 7.71 -1.63 1.02
CA THR A 80 7.83 -2.70 2.01
C THR A 80 8.89 -2.28 3.01
N LEU A 81 8.59 -2.32 4.30
CA LEU A 81 9.52 -1.96 5.37
C LEU A 81 9.81 -3.16 6.25
N ALA A 82 11.07 -3.31 6.66
CA ALA A 82 11.47 -4.15 7.78
C ALA A 82 11.63 -3.24 9.01
N GLY A 83 10.64 -3.25 9.90
CA GLY A 83 10.58 -2.35 11.04
C GLY A 83 10.47 -3.09 12.36
N LEU A 84 11.23 -2.64 13.37
CA LEU A 84 11.08 -3.08 14.75
C LEU A 84 10.18 -2.08 15.50
N PRO A 85 9.01 -2.49 16.03
CA PRO A 85 8.16 -1.60 16.81
C PRO A 85 8.94 -0.93 17.95
N ILE A 86 8.75 0.38 18.14
CA ILE A 86 9.57 1.18 19.07
C ILE A 86 9.51 0.68 20.51
N ARG A 87 8.38 0.08 20.92
CA ARG A 87 8.23 -0.57 22.24
C ARG A 87 9.26 -1.68 22.46
N HIS A 88 9.50 -2.48 21.42
CA HIS A 88 10.44 -3.60 21.46
C HIS A 88 11.87 -3.08 21.35
N ALA A 89 12.10 -2.11 20.47
CA ALA A 89 13.38 -1.44 20.34
C ALA A 89 13.84 -0.83 21.68
N ARG A 90 12.96 -0.13 22.40
CA ARG A 90 13.25 0.44 23.73
C ARG A 90 13.58 -0.65 24.75
N ALA A 91 12.78 -1.72 24.82
CA ALA A 91 13.02 -2.81 25.75
C ALA A 91 14.38 -3.48 25.53
N ILE A 92 14.81 -3.66 24.26
CA ILE A 92 16.13 -4.20 23.94
C ILE A 92 17.23 -3.18 24.27
N ALA A 93 17.04 -1.91 23.92
CA ALA A 93 18.01 -0.84 24.14
C ALA A 93 18.40 -0.66 25.61
N GLN A 94 17.49 -0.92 26.55
CA GLN A 94 17.76 -0.88 27.99
C GLN A 94 18.85 -1.87 28.42
N GLN A 95 18.99 -2.99 27.72
CA GLN A 95 20.00 -4.02 28.00
C GLN A 95 21.18 -3.95 27.04
N TYR A 96 20.90 -3.66 25.76
CA TYR A 96 21.86 -3.64 24.67
C TYR A 96 21.67 -2.36 23.84
N PRO A 97 22.23 -1.21 24.24
CA PRO A 97 22.05 0.06 23.52
C PRO A 97 22.49 0.02 22.05
N ASP A 98 23.39 -0.92 21.71
CA ASP A 98 23.94 -1.13 20.37
C ASP A 98 23.27 -2.28 19.61
N PHE A 99 22.12 -2.80 20.04
CA PHE A 99 21.44 -3.97 19.46
C PHE A 99 21.22 -3.90 17.94
N HIS A 100 21.18 -2.69 17.40
CA HIS A 100 21.05 -2.42 15.98
C HIS A 100 22.32 -2.73 15.18
N ARG A 101 23.44 -3.07 15.82
CA ARG A 101 24.69 -3.49 15.18
C ARG A 101 24.72 -5.01 15.09
N CYS A 102 25.11 -5.56 13.94
CA CYS A 102 25.12 -7.01 13.72
C CYS A 102 25.96 -7.81 14.73
N LYS A 103 26.97 -7.20 15.36
CA LYS A 103 27.82 -7.84 16.38
C LYS A 103 27.29 -7.72 17.81
N SER A 104 26.21 -6.96 18.03
CA SER A 104 25.64 -6.78 19.37
C SER A 104 24.94 -8.06 19.83
N PRO A 105 25.05 -8.45 21.11
CA PRO A 105 24.27 -9.54 21.69
C PRO A 105 22.74 -9.35 21.56
N GLY A 106 22.26 -8.10 21.44
CA GLY A 106 20.85 -7.78 21.26
C GLY A 106 20.33 -7.98 19.82
N ALA A 107 21.22 -8.10 18.82
CA ALA A 107 20.82 -8.17 17.41
C ALA A 107 19.92 -9.37 17.07
N PRO A 108 20.16 -10.59 17.57
CA PRO A 108 19.26 -11.72 17.33
C PRO A 108 17.85 -11.50 17.89
N GLN A 109 17.72 -10.78 19.01
CA GLN A 109 16.42 -10.46 19.59
C GLN A 109 15.67 -9.44 18.71
N ALA A 110 16.36 -8.40 18.26
CA ALA A 110 15.79 -7.41 17.35
C ALA A 110 15.35 -8.08 16.05
N GLN A 111 16.19 -8.90 15.43
CA GLN A 111 15.86 -9.60 14.19
C GLN A 111 14.58 -10.45 14.30
N ARG A 112 14.37 -11.15 15.42
CA ARG A 112 13.15 -11.97 15.65
C ARG A 112 11.88 -11.15 15.82
N LEU A 113 12.01 -9.90 16.29
CA LEU A 113 10.90 -9.00 16.55
C LEU A 113 10.68 -7.96 15.45
N THR A 114 11.60 -7.89 14.47
CA THR A 114 11.43 -7.09 13.26
C THR A 114 10.32 -7.71 12.42
N GLU A 115 9.42 -6.84 11.97
CA GLU A 115 8.27 -7.22 11.17
C GLU A 115 8.44 -6.69 9.75
N SER A 116 7.98 -7.47 8.77
CA SER A 116 7.83 -7.00 7.39
C SER A 116 6.43 -6.43 7.19
N MET A 117 6.35 -5.18 6.75
CA MET A 117 5.10 -4.44 6.56
C MET A 117 5.01 -3.95 5.12
N ASN A 118 3.89 -4.19 4.47
CA ASN A 118 3.61 -3.70 3.12
C ASN A 118 2.67 -2.50 3.21
N LEU A 119 3.15 -1.31 2.81
CA LEU A 119 2.44 -0.06 3.02
C LEU A 119 1.80 0.45 1.73
N VAL A 120 0.50 0.74 1.83
CA VAL A 120 -0.27 1.50 0.84
C VAL A 120 -0.35 2.94 1.33
N ALA A 121 0.28 3.88 0.62
CA ALA A 121 0.17 5.29 0.93
C ALA A 121 -1.20 5.83 0.51
N ALA A 122 -1.88 6.52 1.42
CA ALA A 122 -3.17 7.15 1.15
C ALA A 122 -3.06 8.31 0.15
N ASN A 123 -1.94 9.01 0.13
CA ASN A 123 -1.72 10.19 -0.71
C ASN A 123 -0.24 10.34 -1.10
N ARG A 124 0.03 11.30 -2.00
CA ARG A 124 1.38 11.56 -2.54
C ARG A 124 2.38 12.03 -1.49
N SER A 125 1.94 12.84 -0.52
CA SER A 125 2.80 13.31 0.57
C SER A 125 3.28 12.13 1.40
N THR A 126 2.35 11.29 1.86
CA THR A 126 2.67 10.10 2.65
C THR A 126 3.59 9.15 1.88
N ARG A 127 3.33 8.94 0.58
CA ARG A 127 4.22 8.15 -0.27
C ARG A 127 5.64 8.74 -0.34
N GLY A 128 5.75 10.06 -0.51
CA GLY A 128 7.03 10.76 -0.53
C GLY A 128 7.82 10.54 0.75
N THR A 129 7.17 10.69 1.91
CA THR A 129 7.81 10.46 3.21
C THR A 129 8.24 9.01 3.41
N LEU A 130 7.47 8.02 2.93
CA LEU A 130 7.89 6.61 3.01
C LEU A 130 9.18 6.35 2.20
N ILE A 131 9.30 6.96 1.02
CA ILE A 131 10.49 6.84 0.17
C ILE A 131 11.67 7.57 0.83
N GLU A 132 11.46 8.80 1.28
CA GLU A 132 12.47 9.60 1.99
C GLU A 132 13.01 8.87 3.23
N ALA A 133 12.14 8.20 3.98
CA ALA A 133 12.54 7.42 5.15
C ALA A 133 13.47 6.26 4.79
N LEU A 134 13.24 5.60 3.66
CA LEU A 134 14.09 4.53 3.14
C LEU A 134 15.42 5.06 2.64
N ASP A 135 15.41 6.15 1.87
CA ASP A 135 16.63 6.79 1.37
C ASP A 135 17.53 7.24 2.54
N LEU A 136 16.93 7.89 3.55
CA LEU A 136 17.63 8.32 4.76
C LEU A 136 18.15 7.13 5.58
N PHE A 137 17.40 6.04 5.65
CA PHE A 137 17.86 4.80 6.29
C PHE A 137 19.11 4.25 5.60
N GLU A 138 19.11 4.15 4.27
CA GLU A 138 20.26 3.64 3.50
C GLU A 138 21.49 4.56 3.63
N GLU A 139 21.30 5.88 3.57
CA GLU A 139 22.38 6.86 3.78
C GLU A 139 23.03 6.71 5.17
N ARG A 140 22.20 6.58 6.21
CA ARG A 140 22.68 6.41 7.59
C ARG A 140 23.34 5.06 7.81
N LEU A 141 22.87 4.01 7.14
CA LEU A 141 23.49 2.68 7.19
C LEU A 141 24.92 2.73 6.62
N GLN A 142 25.12 3.42 5.49
CA GLN A 142 26.42 3.55 4.84
C GLN A 142 27.43 4.37 5.65
N SER A 143 26.97 5.42 6.32
CA SER A 143 27.81 6.26 7.18
C SER A 143 28.10 5.65 8.57
N GLY A 144 27.49 4.50 8.89
CA GLY A 144 27.53 3.92 10.24
C GLY A 144 26.81 4.78 11.29
N GLY A 145 25.98 5.72 10.82
CA GLY A 145 25.36 6.78 11.58
C GLY A 145 24.12 6.37 12.36
N ASP A 146 23.24 7.34 12.60
CA ASP A 146 22.04 7.22 13.44
C ASP A 146 21.00 6.25 12.87
N ARG A 147 19.95 5.97 13.66
CA ARG A 147 18.86 5.10 13.23
C ARG A 147 17.68 5.95 12.75
N THR A 148 17.01 5.46 11.70
CA THR A 148 15.81 6.10 11.17
C THR A 148 14.59 5.47 11.81
N CYS A 149 13.77 6.29 12.46
CA CYS A 149 12.48 5.90 12.99
C CYS A 149 11.39 6.48 12.11
N LEU A 150 10.34 5.70 11.90
CA LEU A 150 9.19 6.09 11.10
C LEU A 150 7.93 5.88 11.94
N ARG A 151 7.21 6.97 12.21
CA ARG A 151 5.86 6.91 12.74
C ARG A 151 4.86 6.79 11.61
N VAL A 152 3.97 5.81 11.71
CA VAL A 152 2.91 5.55 10.74
C VAL A 152 1.57 5.65 11.45
N ARG A 153 0.66 6.45 10.90
CA ARG A 153 -0.74 6.49 11.30
C ARG A 153 -1.63 6.09 10.13
N GLY A 154 -2.59 5.22 10.39
CA GLY A 154 -3.61 4.85 9.42
C GLY A 154 -4.40 3.62 9.84
N SER A 155 -4.38 2.56 9.05
CA SER A 155 -5.19 1.36 9.33
C SER A 155 -4.54 0.08 8.87
N GLU A 156 -4.83 -1.02 9.57
CA GLU A 156 -4.53 -2.36 9.07
C GLU A 156 -5.46 -2.71 7.91
N LEU A 157 -4.89 -3.35 6.89
CA LEU A 157 -5.59 -3.76 5.67
C LEU A 157 -5.59 -5.28 5.54
N VAL A 158 -6.70 -5.81 5.06
CA VAL A 158 -6.80 -7.16 4.51
C VAL A 158 -7.05 -7.06 3.02
N LEU A 159 -6.30 -7.83 2.23
CA LEU A 159 -6.50 -7.91 0.79
C LEU A 159 -7.70 -8.82 0.50
N ASP A 160 -8.76 -8.25 -0.06
CA ASP A 160 -10.00 -8.98 -0.37
C ASP A 160 -9.98 -9.58 -1.77
N SER A 161 -9.47 -8.83 -2.75
CA SER A 161 -9.41 -9.28 -4.15
C SER A 161 -8.34 -8.58 -4.96
N VAL A 162 -7.89 -9.24 -6.02
CA VAL A 162 -6.97 -8.70 -7.02
C VAL A 162 -7.52 -8.97 -8.42
N ARG A 163 -7.60 -7.94 -9.25
CA ARG A 163 -8.11 -8.02 -10.63
C ARG A 163 -7.12 -7.42 -11.62
N ILE A 164 -7.23 -7.84 -12.88
CA ILE A 164 -6.59 -7.24 -14.04
C ILE A 164 -7.72 -6.62 -14.89
N PRO A 165 -8.02 -5.32 -14.74
CA PRO A 165 -9.19 -4.71 -15.36
C PRO A 165 -9.19 -4.80 -16.89
N GLU A 166 -8.02 -4.68 -17.53
CA GLU A 166 -7.88 -4.74 -18.99
C GLU A 166 -8.27 -6.10 -19.58
N GLU A 167 -8.13 -7.17 -18.80
CA GLU A 167 -8.44 -8.54 -19.21
C GLU A 167 -9.78 -9.04 -18.64
N ASP A 168 -10.48 -8.21 -17.85
CA ASP A 168 -11.60 -8.61 -16.99
C ASP A 168 -11.32 -9.90 -16.19
N ARG A 169 -10.07 -10.08 -15.75
CA ARG A 169 -9.61 -11.29 -15.06
C ARG A 169 -9.52 -11.06 -13.56
N ASP A 170 -10.19 -11.89 -12.79
CA ASP A 170 -9.99 -12.00 -11.35
C ASP A 170 -8.90 -13.04 -11.06
N ILE A 171 -7.85 -12.64 -10.34
CA ILE A 171 -6.72 -13.49 -9.95
C ILE A 171 -6.63 -13.69 -8.43
N SER A 172 -7.72 -13.39 -7.71
CA SER A 172 -7.76 -13.42 -6.25
C SER A 172 -7.48 -14.80 -5.69
N SER A 173 -7.93 -15.87 -6.37
CA SER A 173 -7.72 -17.27 -5.95
C SER A 173 -6.23 -17.62 -5.84
N ASP A 174 -5.39 -16.98 -6.64
CA ASP A 174 -3.96 -17.28 -6.72
C ASP A 174 -3.16 -16.34 -5.80
N VAL A 175 -3.55 -15.06 -5.77
CA VAL A 175 -2.77 -14.00 -5.11
C VAL A 175 -3.11 -13.85 -3.63
N VAL A 176 -4.41 -13.86 -3.27
CA VAL A 176 -4.83 -13.59 -1.88
C VAL A 176 -4.29 -14.64 -0.91
N PRO A 177 -4.36 -15.96 -1.19
CA PRO A 177 -3.79 -16.96 -0.28
C PRO A 177 -2.27 -16.81 -0.11
N ALA A 178 -1.54 -16.50 -1.19
CA ALA A 178 -0.09 -16.30 -1.15
C ALA A 178 0.31 -15.09 -0.28
N LEU A 179 -0.55 -14.08 -0.20
CA LEU A 179 -0.32 -12.85 0.58
C LEU A 179 -1.05 -12.84 1.93
N SER A 180 -1.75 -13.91 2.30
CA SER A 180 -2.56 -13.98 3.53
C SER A 180 -1.77 -13.79 4.83
N ARG A 181 -0.46 -14.06 4.79
CA ARG A 181 0.45 -13.88 5.95
C ARG A 181 1.17 -12.53 5.93
N SER A 182 0.99 -11.74 4.87
CA SER A 182 1.60 -10.43 4.75
C SER A 182 0.83 -9.42 5.57
N ARG A 183 1.54 -8.61 6.37
CA ARG A 183 0.94 -7.47 7.06
C ARG A 183 0.82 -6.31 6.08
N PHE A 184 -0.41 -5.87 5.81
CA PHE A 184 -0.68 -4.70 4.98
C PHE A 184 -1.15 -3.53 5.84
N LEU A 185 -0.61 -2.34 5.58
CA LEU A 185 -0.97 -1.12 6.29
C LEU A 185 -1.34 -0.03 5.29
N LEU A 186 -2.49 0.62 5.51
CA LEU A 186 -2.76 1.93 4.95
C LEU A 186 -1.99 2.96 5.77
N ALA A 187 -1.06 3.67 5.15
CA ALA A 187 -0.40 4.83 5.72
C ALA A 187 -1.16 6.08 5.30
N GLU A 188 -1.96 6.64 6.21
CA GLU A 188 -2.66 7.91 6.01
C GLU A 188 -1.72 9.10 6.29
N ASP A 189 -0.89 8.98 7.32
CA ASP A 189 0.19 9.90 7.69
C ASP A 189 1.47 9.11 7.98
N ALA A 190 2.61 9.68 7.62
CA ALA A 190 3.92 9.13 7.93
C ALA A 190 4.87 10.25 8.32
N ARG A 191 5.72 10.03 9.33
CA ARG A 191 6.68 11.02 9.80
C ARG A 191 8.00 10.34 10.16
N ILE A 192 9.08 10.91 9.65
CA ILE A 192 10.43 10.53 10.05
C ILE A 192 10.70 11.15 11.42
N GLU A 193 11.17 10.34 12.36
CA GLU A 193 11.51 10.74 13.73
C GLU A 193 12.96 10.37 14.03
N ASP A 194 13.59 11.09 14.96
CA ASP A 194 14.87 10.68 15.54
C ASP A 194 14.63 9.52 16.52
N CYS A 195 15.34 8.41 16.31
CA CYS A 195 15.23 7.26 17.21
C CYS A 195 15.81 7.52 18.60
N LEU A 196 16.86 8.33 18.73
CA LEU A 196 17.61 8.46 20.00
C LEU A 196 16.73 8.86 21.20
N PRO A 197 15.87 9.90 21.12
CA PRO A 197 14.98 10.24 22.23
C PRO A 197 13.90 9.18 22.49
N LEU A 198 13.54 8.38 21.49
CA LEU A 198 12.47 7.38 21.60
C LEU A 198 12.92 6.07 22.28
N LEU A 199 14.23 5.81 22.28
CA LEU A 199 14.86 4.62 22.86
C LEU A 199 15.21 4.76 24.35
N ARG A 200 15.09 5.96 24.92
CA ARG A 200 15.33 6.21 26.35
C ARG A 200 14.14 5.78 27.21
#